data_AF-A0A1G2MXJ5-F1
#
_entry.id   AF-A0A1G2MXJ5-F1
#
_cell.length_a   1.000
_cell.length_b   1.000
_cell.length_c   1.000
_cell.angle_alpha   90.00
_cell.angle_beta   90.00
_cell.angle_gamma   90.00
#
_symmetry.space_group_name_H-M   'P 1'
#
loop_
_entity.id
_entity.type
_entity.pdbx_description
1 polymer ?
#
loop_
_entity_poly.entity_id
_entity_poly.type
_entity_poly.pdbx_seq_one_letter_code
_entity_poly.pdbx_strand_id
1 'polypeptide(L)'
;MKSSSKYPGVKNGRVEAAINKMGGMSLLKCFLSGKLKLDWVVWKTITFNPNTRSADYFARLREIPCWLGNSNGGIRGQYVLEALVKIVTAPVGKVDLVKLTGDDLGFSGRAPRTDICDRAMKLGLQMCPWAVGPELVLQFTDEEKVSDWEEEHACIAMEPILGQCVFRALNWWRSVPRRLELTRGDDDSYSTTVPWVFVKPKE
;
A
#
# COMPACT_ATOMS: atom_id res chain seq x y z
N MET A 1 -36.96 -18.50 9.09
CA MET A 1 -36.25 -17.54 8.21
C MET A 1 -35.02 -18.22 7.64
N LYS A 2 -34.90 -18.35 6.31
CA LYS A 2 -33.65 -18.85 5.70
C LYS A 2 -32.60 -17.76 5.88
N SER A 3 -31.63 -18.00 6.76
CA SER A 3 -30.40 -17.22 6.84
C SER A 3 -29.67 -17.38 5.50
N SER A 4 -29.82 -16.41 4.59
CA SER A 4 -28.96 -16.34 3.42
C SER A 4 -27.55 -16.00 3.90
N SER A 5 -26.62 -16.96 3.80
CA SER A 5 -25.21 -16.72 4.09
C SER A 5 -24.74 -15.49 3.31
N LYS A 6 -24.08 -14.55 3.99
CA LYS A 6 -23.41 -13.40 3.36
C LYS A 6 -22.39 -13.84 2.30
N TYR A 7 -21.91 -15.07 2.40
CA TYR A 7 -20.91 -15.66 1.50
C TYR A 7 -21.52 -16.86 0.76
N PRO A 8 -22.18 -16.63 -0.41
CA PRO A 8 -22.72 -17.72 -1.21
C PRO A 8 -21.59 -18.65 -1.68
N GLY A 9 -21.79 -19.97 -1.53
CA GLY A 9 -20.82 -21.00 -1.91
C GLY A 9 -19.84 -21.45 -0.81
N VAL A 10 -19.78 -20.76 0.32
CA VAL A 10 -18.98 -21.22 1.47
C VAL A 10 -19.74 -22.30 2.25
N LYS A 11 -19.23 -23.53 2.21
CA LYS A 11 -19.77 -24.68 2.98
C LYS A 11 -19.21 -24.70 4.40
N ASN A 12 -19.99 -25.16 5.38
CA ASN A 12 -19.58 -25.26 6.79
C ASN A 12 -18.25 -26.01 6.98
N GLY A 13 -18.02 -27.10 6.25
CA GLY A 13 -16.75 -27.85 6.32
C GLY A 13 -15.51 -27.04 5.91
N ARG A 14 -15.64 -26.04 5.02
CA ARG A 14 -14.52 -25.14 4.68
C ARG A 14 -14.25 -24.15 5.81
N VAL A 15 -15.30 -23.69 6.51
CA VAL A 15 -15.16 -22.84 7.69
C VAL A 15 -14.47 -23.61 8.81
N GLU A 16 -14.89 -24.85 9.07
CA GLU A 16 -14.24 -25.72 10.06
C GLU A 16 -12.77 -25.97 9.72
N ALA A 17 -12.45 -26.27 8.46
CA ALA A 17 -11.06 -26.44 8.03
C ALA A 17 -10.21 -25.17 8.25
N ALA A 18 -10.76 -23.98 7.99
CA ALA A 18 -10.09 -22.72 8.26
C ALA A 18 -9.85 -22.51 9.76
N ILE A 19 -10.86 -22.81 10.60
CA ILE A 19 -10.74 -22.74 12.06
C ILE A 19 -9.66 -23.69 12.56
N ASN A 20 -9.61 -24.92 12.05
CA ASN A 20 -8.58 -25.89 12.42
C ASN A 20 -7.19 -25.41 11.99
N LYS A 21 -7.06 -24.82 10.80
CA LYS A 21 -5.79 -24.24 10.32
C LYS A 21 -5.32 -23.04 11.14
N MET A 22 -6.24 -22.26 11.71
CA MET A 22 -5.94 -21.22 12.70
C MET A 22 -5.57 -21.77 14.08
N GLY A 23 -5.62 -23.09 14.29
CA GLY A 23 -5.33 -23.75 15.57
C GLY A 23 -6.54 -23.83 16.51
N GLY A 24 -7.75 -23.81 15.97
CA GLY A 24 -8.99 -24.15 16.66
C GLY A 24 -9.79 -22.95 17.18
N MET A 25 -10.88 -23.26 17.90
CA MET A 25 -11.84 -22.26 18.38
C MET A 25 -11.26 -21.27 19.40
N SER A 26 -10.24 -21.67 20.17
CA SER A 26 -9.54 -20.77 21.11
C SER A 26 -8.81 -19.66 20.37
N LEU A 27 -8.03 -20.01 19.34
CA LEU A 27 -7.31 -19.03 18.53
C LEU A 27 -8.25 -18.24 17.61
N LEU A 28 -9.34 -18.83 17.11
CA LEU A 28 -10.40 -18.06 16.45
C LEU A 28 -10.99 -16.99 17.39
N LYS A 29 -11.30 -17.33 18.66
CA LYS A 29 -11.79 -16.35 19.63
C LYS A 29 -10.76 -15.26 19.88
N CYS A 30 -9.49 -15.61 20.03
CA CYS A 30 -8.41 -14.62 20.16
C CYS A 30 -8.33 -13.70 18.93
N PHE A 31 -8.41 -14.27 17.72
CA PHE A 31 -8.40 -13.52 16.45
C PHE A 31 -9.60 -12.58 16.34
N LEU A 32 -10.82 -13.08 16.55
CA LEU A 32 -12.04 -12.27 16.52
C LEU A 32 -12.09 -11.20 17.61
N SER A 33 -11.42 -11.43 18.74
CA SER A 33 -11.27 -10.44 19.82
C SER A 33 -10.11 -9.45 19.59
N GLY A 34 -9.35 -9.59 18.50
CA GLY A 34 -8.19 -8.74 18.19
C GLY A 34 -6.93 -9.03 19.02
N LYS A 35 -6.96 -10.04 19.90
CA LYS A 35 -5.81 -10.47 20.71
C LYS A 35 -4.76 -11.21 19.90
N LEU A 36 -5.19 -11.91 18.84
CA LEU A 36 -4.30 -12.53 17.87
C LEU A 36 -4.35 -11.69 16.59
N LYS A 37 -3.19 -11.21 16.13
CA LYS A 37 -3.05 -10.48 14.87
C LYS A 37 -2.63 -11.44 13.76
N LEU A 38 -2.96 -11.08 12.52
CA LEU A 38 -2.40 -11.79 11.36
C LEU A 38 -0.91 -11.48 11.26
N ASP A 39 -0.11 -12.52 11.05
CA ASP A 39 1.28 -12.34 10.66
C ASP A 39 1.35 -12.20 9.14
N TRP A 40 1.69 -10.99 8.70
CA TRP A 40 1.76 -10.65 7.28
C TRP A 40 3.14 -10.94 6.71
N VAL A 41 3.18 -11.55 5.52
CA VAL A 41 4.41 -11.77 4.76
C VAL A 41 4.98 -10.43 4.33
N VAL A 42 6.25 -10.20 4.67
CA VAL A 42 6.98 -8.99 4.24
C VAL A 42 7.27 -9.11 2.75
N TRP A 43 6.78 -8.14 1.98
CA TRP A 43 7.05 -8.04 0.55
C TRP A 43 8.41 -7.37 0.29
N LYS A 44 8.67 -6.24 0.97
CA LYS A 44 9.94 -5.50 0.88
C LYS A 44 10.26 -4.82 2.20
N THR A 45 11.55 -4.63 2.45
CA THR A 45 12.03 -3.76 3.52
C THR A 45 12.73 -2.57 2.90
N ILE A 46 12.28 -1.36 3.21
CA ILE A 46 12.97 -0.11 2.83
C ILE A 46 13.67 0.49 4.04
N THR A 47 14.73 1.26 3.80
CA THR A 47 15.46 1.97 4.86
C THR A 47 15.29 3.47 4.71
N PHE A 48 14.62 4.12 5.66
CA PHE A 48 14.63 5.58 5.77
C PHE A 48 15.94 6.01 6.44
N ASN A 49 16.85 6.64 5.68
CA ASN A 49 18.14 7.09 6.20
C ASN A 49 18.21 8.64 6.24
N PRO A 50 18.28 9.28 7.43
CA PRO A 50 18.18 10.73 7.64
C PRO A 50 19.33 11.60 7.11
N ASN A 51 20.22 11.07 6.27
CA ASN A 51 20.95 11.97 5.36
C ASN A 51 20.01 12.67 4.35
N THR A 52 18.70 12.36 4.39
CA THR A 52 17.55 12.91 3.65
C THR A 52 17.27 14.42 3.82
N ARG A 53 18.09 15.16 4.58
CA ARG A 53 18.04 16.64 4.65
C ARG A 53 19.14 17.34 3.83
N SER A 54 20.00 16.58 3.15
CA SER A 54 21.00 17.13 2.25
C SER A 54 20.36 17.58 0.93
N ALA A 55 20.94 18.61 0.30
CA ALA A 55 20.57 19.01 -1.05
C ALA A 55 20.60 17.81 -2.03
N ASP A 56 21.45 16.82 -1.76
CA ASP A 56 21.64 15.60 -2.55
C ASP A 56 20.41 14.71 -2.55
N TYR A 57 19.69 14.58 -1.43
CA TYR A 57 18.44 13.81 -1.40
C TYR A 57 17.37 14.46 -2.28
N PHE A 58 17.22 15.78 -2.20
CA PHE A 58 16.30 16.51 -3.07
C PHE A 58 16.74 16.49 -4.53
N ALA A 59 18.05 16.51 -4.81
CA ALA A 59 18.56 16.35 -6.16
C ALA A 59 18.16 14.97 -6.74
N ARG A 60 18.37 13.89 -5.98
CA ARG A 60 17.94 12.54 -6.36
C ARG A 60 16.42 12.42 -6.53
N LEU A 61 15.63 13.06 -5.67
CA LEU A 61 14.17 13.08 -5.82
C LEU A 61 13.73 13.81 -7.10
N ARG A 62 14.44 14.88 -7.51
CA ARG A 62 14.17 15.58 -8.78
C ARG A 62 14.53 14.74 -10.01
N GLU A 63 15.44 13.79 -9.87
CA GLU A 63 15.82 12.85 -10.93
C GLU A 63 14.81 11.71 -11.09
N ILE A 64 13.96 11.44 -10.09
CA ILE A 64 12.86 10.48 -10.24
C ILE A 64 11.87 11.04 -11.27
N PRO A 65 11.56 10.30 -12.35
CA PRO A 65 10.51 10.70 -13.28
C PRO A 65 9.14 10.64 -12.57
N CYS A 66 8.72 11.74 -11.96
CA CYS A 66 7.44 11.84 -11.25
C CYS A 66 6.42 12.57 -12.14
N TRP A 67 5.29 11.92 -12.42
CA TRP A 67 4.17 12.51 -13.15
C TRP A 67 3.05 12.83 -12.16
N LEU A 68 2.49 14.03 -12.26
CA LEU A 68 1.24 14.38 -11.59
C LEU A 68 0.10 13.96 -12.53
N GLY A 69 -0.43 12.76 -12.28
CA GLY A 69 -1.53 12.17 -13.02
C GLY A 69 -2.83 12.90 -12.75
N ASN A 70 -3.15 13.83 -13.64
CA ASN A 70 -4.50 14.28 -13.90
C ASN A 70 -4.75 13.91 -15.37
N SER A 71 -5.76 13.09 -15.64
CA SER A 71 -6.20 12.74 -17.00
C SER A 71 -6.49 13.96 -17.90
N ASN A 72 -6.49 15.18 -17.35
CA ASN A 72 -6.74 16.46 -18.02
C ASN A 72 -5.64 17.53 -17.84
N GLY A 73 -4.37 17.16 -17.71
CA GLY A 73 -3.25 18.12 -17.76
C GLY A 73 -2.68 18.48 -16.40
N GLY A 74 -1.38 18.24 -16.25
CA GLY A 74 -0.66 18.26 -14.98
C GLY A 74 -0.57 19.64 -14.32
N ILE A 75 -0.65 19.65 -13.00
CA ILE A 75 -0.33 20.81 -12.16
C ILE A 75 1.18 20.78 -11.89
N ARG A 76 1.92 21.86 -12.15
CA ARG A 76 3.36 21.96 -11.87
C ARG A 76 3.64 22.69 -10.54
N GLY A 77 4.59 22.14 -9.78
CA GLY A 77 5.49 22.90 -8.90
C GLY A 77 5.11 23.03 -7.43
N GLN A 78 3.92 23.55 -7.11
CA GLN A 78 3.66 24.01 -5.74
C GLN A 78 3.32 22.88 -4.75
N TYR A 79 2.60 21.84 -5.19
CA TYR A 79 2.19 20.71 -4.35
C TYR A 79 3.29 19.67 -4.09
N VAL A 80 4.34 19.68 -4.93
CA VAL A 80 5.55 18.89 -4.70
C VAL A 80 6.27 19.41 -3.45
N LEU A 81 6.28 20.72 -3.18
CA LEU A 81 6.93 21.28 -1.99
C LEU A 81 6.29 20.79 -0.68
N GLU A 82 4.96 20.74 -0.61
CA GLU A 82 4.27 20.21 0.58
C GLU A 82 4.47 18.71 0.75
N ALA A 83 4.41 17.95 -0.36
CA ALA A 83 4.75 16.53 -0.35
C ALA A 83 6.20 16.31 0.11
N LEU A 84 7.14 17.12 -0.37
CA LEU A 84 8.56 17.08 -0.01
C LEU A 84 8.78 17.37 1.47
N VAL A 85 8.17 18.43 2.04
CA VAL A 85 8.26 18.73 3.48
C VAL A 85 7.79 17.53 4.32
N LYS A 86 6.68 16.93 3.90
CA LYS A 86 6.07 15.76 4.54
C LYS A 86 6.93 14.51 4.44
N ILE A 87 7.54 14.24 3.28
CA ILE A 87 8.51 13.15 3.07
C ILE A 87 9.71 13.32 4.03
N VAL A 88 10.20 14.54 4.21
CA VAL A 88 11.39 14.85 5.04
C VAL A 88 11.12 14.68 6.55
N THR A 89 9.85 14.65 6.95
CA THR A 89 9.45 14.37 8.35
C THR A 89 9.25 12.90 8.67
N ALA A 90 9.44 11.98 7.70
CA ALA A 90 9.27 10.56 7.93
C ALA A 90 10.26 10.00 8.95
N PRO A 91 9.86 9.00 9.77
CA PRO A 91 10.71 8.40 10.79
C PRO A 91 11.91 7.68 10.18
N VAL A 92 13.04 7.74 10.89
CA VAL A 92 14.31 7.11 10.54
C VAL A 92 14.28 5.62 10.88
N GLY A 93 14.76 4.79 9.95
CA GLY A 93 15.00 3.37 10.18
C GLY A 93 14.43 2.46 9.08
N LYS A 94 14.51 1.16 9.32
CA LYS A 94 13.94 0.15 8.41
C LYS A 94 12.44 0.00 8.61
N VAL A 95 11.69 -0.11 7.52
CA VAL A 95 10.26 -0.35 7.53
C VAL A 95 9.93 -1.52 6.60
N ASP A 96 9.18 -2.48 7.15
CA ASP A 96 8.70 -3.64 6.43
C ASP A 96 7.36 -3.32 5.78
N LEU A 97 7.27 -3.62 4.50
CA LEU A 97 6.12 -3.33 3.65
C LEU A 97 5.41 -4.63 3.28
N VAL A 98 4.08 -4.57 3.29
CA VAL A 98 3.18 -5.65 2.89
C VAL A 98 2.41 -5.17 1.67
N LYS A 99 2.29 -6.03 0.65
CA LYS A 99 1.50 -5.75 -0.55
C LYS A 99 0.24 -6.63 -0.53
N LEU A 100 -0.94 -6.02 -0.56
CA LEU A 100 -2.24 -6.69 -0.55
C LEU A 100 -3.18 -6.07 -1.57
N THR A 101 -4.12 -6.84 -2.07
CA THR A 101 -5.23 -6.35 -2.90
C THR A 101 -6.48 -6.12 -2.03
N GLY A 102 -7.49 -5.44 -2.58
CA GLY A 102 -8.80 -5.37 -1.94
C GLY A 102 -9.45 -6.75 -1.79
N ASP A 103 -9.18 -7.68 -2.70
CA ASP A 103 -9.67 -9.06 -2.61
C ASP A 103 -9.07 -9.78 -1.39
N ASP A 104 -7.77 -9.59 -1.11
CA ASP A 104 -7.11 -10.13 0.09
C ASP A 104 -7.72 -9.61 1.40
N LEU A 105 -8.31 -8.41 1.37
CA LEU A 105 -8.98 -7.78 2.49
C LEU A 105 -10.47 -8.16 2.61
N GLY A 106 -10.97 -8.94 1.65
CA GLY A 106 -12.33 -9.48 1.60
C GLY A 106 -13.35 -8.58 0.90
N PHE A 107 -12.90 -7.64 0.07
CA PHE A 107 -13.76 -6.89 -0.85
C PHE A 107 -13.97 -7.65 -2.16
N SER A 108 -14.89 -7.17 -3.00
CA SER A 108 -15.12 -7.72 -4.33
C SER A 108 -15.47 -6.63 -5.33
N GLY A 109 -14.86 -6.67 -6.52
CA GLY A 109 -15.16 -5.74 -7.61
C GLY A 109 -14.47 -4.40 -7.42
N ARG A 110 -15.12 -3.49 -6.69
CA ARG A 110 -14.50 -2.19 -6.35
C ARG A 110 -14.76 -1.83 -4.89
N ALA A 111 -13.80 -1.15 -4.26
CA ALA A 111 -13.91 -0.71 -2.88
C ALA A 111 -13.36 0.71 -2.70
N PRO A 112 -14.00 1.55 -1.87
CA PRO A 112 -13.44 2.85 -1.49
C PRO A 112 -12.07 2.68 -0.85
N ARG A 113 -11.15 3.59 -1.16
CA ARG A 113 -9.82 3.62 -0.54
C ARG A 113 -9.90 3.64 1.00
N THR A 114 -10.81 4.43 1.55
CA THR A 114 -11.01 4.54 3.01
C THR A 114 -11.32 3.18 3.61
N ASP A 115 -12.22 2.41 3.00
CA ASP A 115 -12.61 1.08 3.47
C ASP A 115 -11.45 0.09 3.36
N ILE A 116 -10.69 0.14 2.26
CA ILE A 116 -9.47 -0.66 2.08
C ILE A 116 -8.46 -0.37 3.20
N CYS A 117 -8.17 0.91 3.45
CA CYS A 117 -7.21 1.33 4.48
C CYS A 117 -7.69 0.96 5.89
N ASP A 118 -8.95 1.25 6.21
CA ASP A 118 -9.57 0.94 7.50
C ASP A 118 -9.58 -0.57 7.78
N ARG A 119 -9.86 -1.37 6.75
CA ARG A 119 -9.84 -2.82 6.85
C ARG A 119 -8.45 -3.35 7.13
N ALA A 120 -7.43 -2.87 6.40
CA ALA A 120 -6.04 -3.23 6.63
C ALA A 120 -5.58 -2.84 8.05
N MET A 121 -5.92 -1.63 8.51
CA MET A 121 -5.60 -1.18 9.88
C MET A 121 -6.25 -2.04 10.95
N LYS A 122 -7.53 -2.42 10.78
CA LYS A 122 -8.23 -3.36 11.68
C LYS A 122 -7.57 -4.74 11.73
N LEU A 123 -6.82 -5.12 10.68
CA LEU A 123 -6.06 -6.38 10.62
C LEU A 123 -4.61 -6.21 11.11
N GLY A 124 -4.28 -5.07 11.71
CA GLY A 124 -3.00 -4.82 12.37
C GLY A 124 -1.92 -4.26 11.45
N LEU A 125 -2.24 -3.84 10.22
CA LEU A 125 -1.32 -3.07 9.39
C LEU A 125 -1.36 -1.58 9.75
N GLN A 126 -0.40 -0.82 9.24
CA GLN A 126 -0.31 0.63 9.42
C GLN A 126 -0.26 1.35 8.08
N MET A 127 -0.73 2.60 8.10
CA MET A 127 -0.56 3.51 6.98
C MET A 127 0.92 3.81 6.75
N CYS A 128 1.30 3.85 5.48
CA CYS A 128 2.62 4.22 5.03
C CYS A 128 2.93 5.70 5.34
N PRO A 129 4.15 6.01 5.84
CA PRO A 129 4.70 7.35 5.72
C PRO A 129 4.76 7.80 4.24
N TRP A 130 4.63 9.11 3.99
CA TRP A 130 4.72 9.67 2.63
C TRP A 130 6.02 9.33 1.90
N ALA A 131 7.10 9.11 2.65
CA ALA A 131 8.40 8.73 2.10
C ALA A 131 8.44 7.32 1.48
N VAL A 132 7.47 6.44 1.75
CA VAL A 132 7.48 5.06 1.23
C VAL A 132 7.53 5.03 -0.29
N GLY A 133 6.70 5.83 -0.98
CA GLY A 133 6.67 5.89 -2.44
C GLY A 133 8.02 6.29 -3.05
N PRO A 134 8.59 7.45 -2.67
CA PRO A 134 9.92 7.87 -3.10
C PRO A 134 11.03 6.87 -2.78
N GLU A 135 11.10 6.34 -1.56
CA GLU A 135 12.14 5.38 -1.17
C GLU A 135 12.04 4.06 -1.93
N LEU A 136 10.81 3.59 -2.21
CA LEU A 136 10.61 2.41 -3.06
C LEU A 136 11.21 2.60 -4.45
N VAL A 137 11.07 3.79 -5.04
CA VAL A 137 11.64 4.11 -6.35
C VAL A 137 13.15 4.28 -6.28
N LEU A 138 13.67 4.94 -5.24
CA LEU A 138 15.11 5.20 -5.08
C LEU A 138 15.94 3.96 -4.74
N GLN A 139 15.41 3.05 -3.91
CA GLN A 139 16.18 1.93 -3.36
C GLN A 139 16.14 0.67 -4.21
N PHE A 140 15.12 0.52 -5.05
CA PHE A 140 14.95 -0.68 -5.87
C PHE A 140 15.09 -0.31 -7.34
N THR A 141 16.34 -0.35 -7.83
CA THR A 141 16.76 -0.05 -9.21
C THR A 141 16.32 -1.11 -10.22
N ASP A 142 16.46 -0.78 -11.52
CA ASP A 142 15.93 -1.54 -12.66
C ASP A 142 16.62 -2.91 -12.89
N GLU A 143 17.87 -3.09 -12.45
CA GLU A 143 18.71 -4.24 -12.81
C GLU A 143 18.42 -5.53 -12.00
N GLU A 144 17.84 -5.43 -10.80
CA GLU A 144 17.56 -6.61 -9.97
C GLU A 144 16.21 -7.33 -10.31
N LYS A 145 15.37 -6.78 -11.19
CA LYS A 145 13.91 -6.95 -11.03
C LYS A 145 13.11 -7.13 -12.34
N VAL A 146 13.63 -7.92 -13.28
CA VAL A 146 12.95 -8.22 -14.57
C VAL A 146 12.15 -9.54 -14.54
N SER A 147 12.33 -10.45 -13.56
CA SER A 147 11.63 -11.74 -13.55
C SER A 147 10.30 -11.78 -12.77
N ASP A 148 10.12 -10.93 -11.75
CA ASP A 148 9.03 -11.09 -10.78
C ASP A 148 7.94 -10.01 -10.88
N TRP A 149 8.04 -9.11 -11.86
CA TRP A 149 7.22 -7.89 -11.97
C TRP A 149 6.35 -7.93 -13.21
N GLU A 150 5.44 -8.90 -13.30
CA GLU A 150 4.30 -8.79 -14.21
C GLU A 150 3.35 -7.72 -13.64
N GLU A 151 3.39 -6.53 -14.24
CA GLU A 151 2.43 -5.42 -14.07
C GLU A 151 2.26 -4.83 -12.64
N GLU A 152 3.31 -4.26 -12.04
CA GLU A 152 3.14 -3.59 -10.73
C GLU A 152 2.82 -2.10 -10.86
N HIS A 153 1.54 -1.77 -10.84
CA HIS A 153 1.06 -0.50 -10.32
C HIS A 153 0.53 -0.72 -8.90
N ALA A 154 1.15 -0.14 -7.88
CA ALA A 154 0.69 -0.27 -6.50
C ALA A 154 0.35 1.08 -5.88
N CYS A 155 -0.79 1.16 -5.21
CA CYS A 155 -1.17 2.34 -4.45
C CYS A 155 -0.47 2.32 -3.09
N ILE A 156 0.14 3.44 -2.70
CA ILE A 156 0.74 3.58 -1.37
C ILE A 156 -0.37 3.96 -0.39
N ALA A 157 -0.65 3.12 0.60
CA ALA A 157 -1.65 3.38 1.62
C ALA A 157 -1.11 4.39 2.64
N MET A 158 -0.95 5.64 2.23
CA MET A 158 -0.50 6.76 3.06
C MET A 158 -1.63 7.77 3.22
N GLU A 159 -1.61 8.61 4.25
CA GLU A 159 -2.56 9.72 4.33
C GLU A 159 -2.55 10.56 3.04
N PRO A 160 -3.71 11.02 2.54
CA PRO A 160 -3.73 11.85 1.35
C PRO A 160 -2.89 13.13 1.52
N ILE A 161 -2.07 13.44 0.53
CA ILE A 161 -1.40 14.72 0.41
C ILE A 161 -2.45 15.73 -0.05
N LEU A 162 -2.54 16.88 0.62
CA LEU A 162 -3.52 17.95 0.31
C LEU A 162 -4.99 17.50 0.40
N GLY A 163 -5.27 16.51 1.26
CA GLY A 163 -6.62 15.99 1.50
C GLY A 163 -7.15 15.07 0.40
N GLN A 164 -6.46 14.96 -0.73
CA GLN A 164 -6.97 14.26 -1.91
C GLN A 164 -5.95 13.35 -2.59
N CYS A 165 -4.66 13.68 -2.62
CA CYS A 165 -3.72 12.99 -3.50
C CYS A 165 -3.02 11.79 -2.85
N VAL A 166 -2.83 10.70 -3.59
CA VAL A 166 -2.08 9.52 -3.14
C VAL A 166 -0.97 9.15 -4.14
N PHE A 167 0.10 8.50 -3.66
CA PHE A 167 1.15 7.99 -4.53
C PHE A 167 0.71 6.65 -5.11
N ARG A 168 0.89 6.51 -6.42
CA ARG A 168 0.90 5.25 -7.12
C ARG A 168 2.33 5.01 -7.61
N ALA A 169 2.94 3.94 -7.13
CA ALA A 169 4.19 3.46 -7.71
C ALA A 169 3.82 2.73 -9.01
N LEU A 170 4.24 3.28 -10.15
CA LEU A 170 3.93 2.76 -11.47
C LEU A 170 5.15 2.10 -12.10
N ASN A 171 4.96 0.89 -12.61
CA ASN A 171 5.79 0.29 -13.64
C ASN A 171 4.94 0.04 -14.89
N TRP A 172 4.69 1.08 -15.69
CA TRP A 172 3.95 0.92 -16.94
C TRP A 172 4.92 0.67 -18.09
N TRP A 173 4.89 -0.56 -18.61
CA TRP A 173 5.58 -1.03 -19.82
C TRP A 173 7.11 -1.09 -19.77
N ARG A 174 7.67 -2.09 -20.46
CA ARG A 174 9.10 -2.46 -20.51
C ARG A 174 10.05 -1.36 -21.02
N SER A 175 9.55 -0.20 -21.43
CA SER A 175 10.30 0.87 -22.10
C SER A 175 10.25 2.21 -21.37
N VAL A 176 9.69 2.27 -20.16
CA VAL A 176 9.58 3.50 -19.37
C VAL A 176 10.26 3.31 -18.00
N PRO A 177 11.21 4.17 -17.58
CA PRO A 177 11.83 4.06 -16.26
C PRO A 177 10.77 4.18 -15.16
N ARG A 178 10.92 3.42 -14.06
CA ARG A 178 10.00 3.41 -12.90
C ARG A 178 9.62 4.83 -12.47
N ARG A 179 8.32 5.05 -12.20
CA ARG A 179 7.76 6.40 -11.94
C ARG A 179 6.96 6.43 -10.65
N LEU A 180 7.03 7.59 -9.98
CA LEU A 180 6.08 7.95 -8.94
C LEU A 180 4.96 8.76 -9.58
N GLU A 181 3.73 8.31 -9.48
CA GLU A 181 2.57 9.09 -9.89
C GLU A 181 1.86 9.63 -8.66
N LEU A 182 1.61 10.94 -8.61
CA LEU A 182 0.70 11.50 -7.62
C LEU A 182 -0.66 11.68 -8.29
N THR A 183 -1.63 10.87 -7.86
CA THR A 183 -3.00 10.86 -8.40
C THR A 183 -3.94 11.52 -7.41
N ARG A 184 -4.87 12.34 -7.91
CA ARG A 184 -6.01 12.83 -7.12
C ARG A 184 -6.86 11.63 -6.70
N GLY A 185 -7.30 11.60 -5.44
CA GLY A 185 -7.99 10.48 -4.80
C GLY A 185 -9.41 10.84 -4.38
N ASP A 186 -10.03 11.79 -5.08
CA ASP A 186 -11.42 12.16 -4.84
C ASP A 186 -12.34 11.08 -5.43
N ASP A 187 -13.18 10.49 -4.58
CA ASP A 187 -14.28 9.55 -4.89
C ASP A 187 -13.96 8.27 -5.68
N ASP A 188 -12.70 7.83 -5.68
CA ASP A 188 -12.30 6.65 -6.43
C ASP A 188 -12.56 5.35 -5.66
N SER A 189 -13.62 4.66 -6.06
CA SER A 189 -13.74 3.22 -5.85
C SER A 189 -12.64 2.52 -6.65
N TYR A 190 -11.68 1.90 -5.98
CA TYR A 190 -10.58 1.19 -6.65
C TYR A 190 -11.01 -0.21 -7.01
N SER A 191 -10.57 -0.71 -8.17
CA SER A 191 -10.70 -2.15 -8.46
C SER A 191 -10.04 -2.93 -7.32
N THR A 192 -10.73 -3.95 -6.81
CA THR A 192 -10.22 -4.75 -5.68
C THR A 192 -9.01 -5.58 -6.06
N THR A 193 -8.71 -5.72 -7.35
CA THR A 193 -7.48 -6.35 -7.86
C THR A 193 -6.26 -5.43 -7.85
N VAL A 194 -6.43 -4.11 -7.65
CA VAL A 194 -5.30 -3.17 -7.57
C VAL A 194 -4.55 -3.43 -6.26
N PRO A 195 -3.21 -3.62 -6.31
CA PRO A 195 -2.42 -3.82 -5.11
C PRO A 195 -2.18 -2.52 -4.34
N TRP A 196 -2.08 -2.67 -3.03
CA TRP A 196 -1.89 -1.64 -2.03
C TRP A 196 -0.72 -1.99 -1.13
N VAL A 197 0.12 -1.00 -0.84
CA VAL A 197 1.27 -1.15 0.04
C VAL A 197 0.95 -0.57 1.40
N PHE A 198 1.19 -1.36 2.45
CA PHE A 198 1.01 -1.00 3.86
C PHE A 198 2.30 -1.25 4.65
N VAL A 199 2.39 -0.67 5.84
CA VAL A 199 3.46 -0.96 6.79
C VAL A 199 3.05 -2.11 7.71
N LYS A 200 3.95 -3.08 7.86
CA LYS A 200 3.89 -4.06 8.96
C LYS A 200 4.45 -3.39 10.23
N PRO A 201 3.68 -3.31 11.33
CA PRO A 201 4.23 -2.81 12.58
C PRO A 201 5.37 -3.71 13.07
N LYS A 202 6.39 -3.10 13.67
CA LYS A 202 7.37 -3.86 14.45
C LYS A 202 6.74 -4.24 15.79
N GLU A 203 6.94 -5.48 16.20
CA GLU A 203 6.56 -5.97 17.53
C GLU A 203 7.35 -5.28 18.64
#